data_AF-A0A8T5NT73-F1
#
_entry.id   AF-A0A8T5NT73-F1
#
_cell.length_a   1.000
_cell.length_b   1.000
_cell.length_c   1.000
_cell.angle_alpha   90.00
_cell.angle_beta   90.00
_cell.angle_gamma   90.00
#
_symmetry.space_group_name_H-M   'P 1'
#
loop_
_entity.id
_entity.type
_entity.pdbx_description
1 polymer ?
#
loop_
_entity_poly.entity_id
_entity_poly.type
_entity_poly.pdbx_seq_one_letter_code
_entity_poly.pdbx_strand_id
1 'polypeptide(L)'
;MYHPGKVIGIFRSKEKDVKSSDESTQALIEMWDENIFTLSVDPKIATALKEKDTVLVDYSPFSEKMPVAKQIICKIIYKKKAKLIWDEYRDYARQKKKQVATKTPIRNYMG
;
A
#
# COMPACT_ATOMS: atom_id res chain seq x y z
N MET A 1 -5.24 -0.37 -11.38
CA MET A 1 -4.66 -1.56 -10.70
C MET A 1 -4.78 -1.34 -9.21
N TYR A 2 -5.02 -2.37 -8.40
CA TYR A 2 -5.18 -2.20 -6.96
C TYR A 2 -4.22 -3.10 -6.17
N HIS A 3 -3.63 -2.56 -5.12
CA HIS A 3 -2.76 -3.31 -4.22
C HIS A 3 -3.18 -3.15 -2.76
N PRO A 4 -3.10 -4.23 -1.97
CA PRO A 4 -3.39 -4.15 -0.56
C PRO A 4 -2.24 -3.53 0.24
N GLY A 5 -2.61 -2.75 1.24
CA GLY A 5 -1.71 -2.18 2.24
C GLY A 5 -2.28 -2.36 3.65
N LYS A 6 -1.42 -2.32 4.67
CA LYS A 6 -1.81 -2.21 6.07
C LYS A 6 -1.45 -0.83 6.59
N VAL A 7 -2.42 -0.17 7.22
CA VAL A 7 -2.21 1.15 7.83
C VAL A 7 -1.35 0.99 9.08
N ILE A 8 -0.24 1.72 9.11
CA ILE A 8 0.68 1.77 10.26
C ILE A 8 0.74 3.15 10.91
N GLY A 9 0.23 4.19 10.23
CA GLY A 9 0.04 5.53 10.79
C GLY A 9 -0.93 6.35 9.96
N ILE A 10 -1.56 7.35 10.56
CA ILE A 10 -2.50 8.26 9.90
C ILE A 10 -2.11 9.70 10.25
N PHE A 11 -2.21 10.58 9.26
CA PHE A 11 -1.94 12.01 9.40
C PHE A 11 -3.17 12.79 9.01
N ARG A 12 -3.84 13.41 9.99
CA ARG A 12 -4.99 14.28 9.73
C ARG A 12 -4.64 15.73 10.00
N SER A 13 -5.19 16.62 9.18
CA SER A 13 -5.03 18.07 9.33
C SER A 13 -5.47 18.66 10.68
N LYS A 14 -6.32 17.94 11.43
CA LYS A 14 -6.83 18.35 12.75
C LYS A 14 -6.09 17.70 13.93
N GLU A 15 -5.08 16.87 13.67
CA GLU A 15 -4.29 16.24 14.74
C GLU A 15 -3.28 17.23 15.31
N LYS A 16 -3.16 17.29 16.63
CA LYS A 16 -2.33 18.26 17.37
C LYS A 16 -0.84 18.24 16.95
N ASP A 17 -0.35 17.10 16.51
CA ASP A 17 1.05 16.86 16.15
C ASP A 17 1.27 16.96 14.62
N VAL A 18 0.26 17.42 13.87
CA VAL A 18 0.27 17.55 12.41
C VAL A 18 -0.01 19.01 12.03
N LYS A 19 0.98 19.67 11.42
CA LYS A 19 0.81 20.99 10.81
C LYS A 19 0.59 20.82 9.31
N SER A 20 -0.64 20.99 8.85
CA SER A 20 -1.02 20.75 7.44
C SER A 20 -1.12 22.04 6.62
N SER A 21 -0.85 21.91 5.31
CA SER A 21 -1.13 22.95 4.31
C SER A 21 -2.55 22.89 3.74
N ASP A 22 -3.25 21.77 3.93
CA ASP A 22 -4.60 21.52 3.44
C ASP A 22 -5.39 20.62 4.43
N GLU A 23 -6.63 20.31 4.08
CA GLU A 23 -7.51 19.50 4.93
C GLU A 23 -7.44 17.99 4.64
N SER A 24 -6.59 17.56 3.70
CA SER A 24 -6.52 16.16 3.28
C SER A 24 -5.96 15.26 4.38
N THR A 25 -6.23 13.96 4.25
CA THR A 25 -5.69 12.92 5.14
C THR A 25 -4.71 12.08 4.34
N GLN A 26 -3.54 11.82 4.93
CA GLN A 26 -2.58 10.85 4.45
C GLN A 26 -2.50 9.68 5.41
N ALA A 27 -2.08 8.52 4.91
CA ALA A 27 -1.77 7.39 5.75
C ALA A 27 -0.43 6.78 5.36
N LEU A 28 0.37 6.45 6.38
CA LEU A 28 1.54 5.61 6.25
C LEU A 28 1.08 4.16 6.20
N ILE A 29 1.45 3.44 5.14
CA ILE A 29 1.04 2.06 4.90
C ILE A 29 2.23 1.17 4.60
N GLU A 30 2.20 -0.05 5.14
CA GLU A 30 3.04 -1.16 4.71
C GLU A 30 2.33 -1.90 3.59
N MET A 31 2.99 -2.10 2.45
CA MET A 31 2.45 -2.83 1.32
C MET A 31 2.76 -4.33 1.43
N TRP A 32 1.99 -5.13 0.70
CA TRP A 32 2.17 -6.58 0.64
C TRP A 32 3.57 -7.04 0.23
N ASP A 33 4.31 -6.21 -0.50
CA ASP A 33 5.65 -6.45 -1.00
C ASP A 33 6.78 -5.89 -0.09
N GLU A 34 6.42 -5.45 1.12
CA GLU A 34 7.32 -4.87 2.16
C GLU A 34 7.76 -3.43 1.89
N ASN A 35 7.22 -2.78 0.85
CA ASN A 35 7.42 -1.35 0.66
C ASN A 35 6.58 -0.54 1.65
N ILE A 36 7.09 0.62 2.06
CA ILE A 36 6.36 1.58 2.89
C ILE A 36 6.08 2.82 2.06
N PHE A 37 4.81 3.27 2.07
CA PHE A 37 4.39 4.48 1.37
C PHE A 37 3.54 5.37 2.27
N THR A 38 3.63 6.68 2.06
CA THR A 38 2.66 7.65 2.59
C THR A 38 1.76 8.08 1.44
N LEU A 39 0.48 7.74 1.51
CA LEU A 39 -0.46 7.96 0.41
C LEU A 39 -1.67 8.78 0.85
N SER A 40 -2.26 9.51 -0.10
CA SER A 40 -3.51 10.22 0.12
C SER A 40 -4.66 9.26 0.36
N VAL A 41 -5.57 9.62 1.27
CA VAL A 41 -6.78 8.86 1.58
C VAL A 41 -7.97 9.52 0.92
N ASP A 42 -8.85 8.73 0.30
CA ASP A 42 -10.10 9.23 -0.25
C ASP A 42 -10.94 9.89 0.88
N PRO A 43 -11.41 11.15 0.70
CA PRO A 43 -12.14 11.88 1.74
C PRO A 43 -13.36 11.14 2.29
N LYS A 44 -14.00 10.28 1.47
CA LYS A 44 -15.19 9.52 1.87
C LYS A 44 -14.91 8.46 2.94
N ILE A 45 -13.64 8.04 3.09
CA ILE A 45 -13.24 7.02 4.08
C ILE A 45 -12.24 7.55 5.11
N ALA A 46 -11.75 8.77 4.97
CA ALA A 46 -10.70 9.36 5.81
C ALA A 46 -11.04 9.35 7.32
N THR A 47 -12.30 9.62 7.67
CA THR A 47 -12.78 9.62 9.06
C THR A 47 -12.96 8.21 9.62
N ALA A 48 -13.19 7.21 8.76
CA ALA A 48 -13.38 5.82 9.16
C ALA A 48 -12.06 5.03 9.27
N LEU A 49 -10.99 5.53 8.64
CA LEU A 49 -9.69 4.88 8.61
C LEU A 49 -9.04 4.78 10.00
N LYS A 50 -8.54 3.60 10.34
CA LYS A 50 -7.84 3.33 11.60
C LYS A 50 -6.50 2.66 11.35
N GLU A 51 -5.58 2.83 12.28
CA GLU A 51 -4.36 2.02 12.29
C GLU A 51 -4.71 0.54 12.33
N LYS A 52 -3.87 -0.29 11.69
CA LYS A 52 -4.03 -1.73 11.50
C LYS A 52 -5.14 -2.13 10.52
N ASP A 53 -5.88 -1.17 9.96
CA ASP A 53 -6.80 -1.47 8.87
C ASP A 53 -6.04 -2.01 7.66
N THR A 54 -6.65 -2.99 6.99
CA THR A 54 -6.19 -3.43 5.67
C THR A 54 -6.97 -2.64 4.62
N VAL A 55 -6.26 -2.06 3.66
CA VAL A 55 -6.82 -1.16 2.67
C VAL A 55 -6.48 -1.58 1.26
N LEU A 56 -7.18 -1.03 0.26
CA LEU A 56 -6.77 -1.08 -1.14
C LEU A 56 -6.35 0.30 -1.61
N VAL A 57 -5.22 0.33 -2.32
CA VAL A 57 -4.66 1.51 -2.98
C VAL A 57 -4.97 1.43 -4.47
N ASP A 58 -5.55 2.48 -5.03
CA ASP A 58 -5.78 2.65 -6.47
C ASP A 58 -4.52 3.19 -7.16
N TYR A 59 -3.92 2.35 -8.00
CA TYR A 59 -2.84 2.69 -8.92
C TYR A 59 -3.34 2.81 -10.36
N SER A 60 -4.64 3.01 -10.62
CA SER A 60 -5.09 3.36 -11.97
C SER A 60 -4.41 4.64 -12.42
N PRO A 61 -4.12 4.79 -13.72
CA PRO A 61 -3.66 6.06 -14.24
C PRO A 61 -4.69 7.16 -13.96
N PHE A 62 -4.21 8.39 -13.78
CA PHE A 62 -5.08 9.55 -13.58
C PHE A 62 -5.95 9.80 -14.82
N SER A 63 -5.37 9.63 -16.01
CA SER A 63 -6.08 9.59 -17.29
C SER A 63 -5.27 8.83 -18.33
N GLU A 64 -5.87 8.51 -19.48
CA GLU A 64 -5.14 7.91 -20.61
C GLU A 64 -3.98 8.79 -21.10
N LYS A 65 -4.12 10.11 -20.99
CA LYS A 65 -3.10 11.09 -21.40
C LYS A 65 -2.02 11.33 -20.33
N MET A 66 -2.31 10.97 -19.07
CA MET A 66 -1.40 11.15 -17.95
C MET A 66 -1.29 9.81 -17.21
N PRO A 67 -0.37 8.92 -17.62
CA PRO A 67 -0.26 7.56 -17.11
C PRO A 67 0.36 7.48 -15.71
N VAL A 68 0.31 8.57 -14.94
CA VAL A 68 0.75 8.59 -13.54
C VAL A 68 -0.34 7.94 -12.68
N ALA A 69 0.07 7.00 -11.83
CA ALA A 69 -0.85 6.32 -10.93
C ALA A 69 -1.42 7.30 -9.90
N LYS A 70 -2.73 7.19 -9.60
CA LYS A 70 -3.38 8.03 -8.58
C LYS A 70 -2.76 7.87 -7.18
N GLN A 71 -2.41 6.64 -6.81
CA GLN A 71 -1.85 6.28 -5.50
C GLN A 71 -2.76 6.73 -4.33
N ILE A 72 -4.06 6.45 -4.44
CA ILE A 72 -5.07 6.85 -3.44
C ILE A 72 -5.59 5.62 -2.69
N ILE A 73 -5.64 5.69 -1.36
CA ILE A 73 -6.32 4.70 -0.53
C ILE A 73 -7.83 4.90 -0.69
N CYS A 74 -8.53 3.92 -1.25
CA CYS A 74 -9.93 4.08 -1.67
C CYS A 74 -10.91 3.11 -1.02
N LYS A 75 -10.42 2.05 -0.34
CA LYS A 75 -11.27 1.08 0.37
C LYS A 75 -10.61 0.61 1.64
N ILE A 76 -11.43 0.46 2.69
CA ILE A 76 -11.08 -0.25 3.92
C ILE A 76 -11.72 -1.64 3.87
N ILE A 77 -10.91 -2.68 4.12
CA ILE A 77 -11.34 -4.08 4.12
C ILE A 77 -11.32 -4.58 5.55
N TYR A 78 -12.41 -5.24 5.96
CA TYR A 78 -12.60 -5.68 7.34
C TYR A 78 -12.62 -7.21 7.51
N LYS A 79 -12.41 -7.63 8.75
CA LYS A 79 -12.65 -8.99 9.25
C LYS A 79 -11.89 -10.06 8.46
N LYS A 80 -12.52 -11.23 8.24
CA LYS A 80 -11.94 -12.38 7.55
C LYS A 80 -11.39 -12.03 6.16
N LYS A 81 -12.04 -11.10 5.45
CA LYS A 81 -11.63 -10.70 4.09
C LYS A 81 -10.32 -9.92 4.09
N ALA A 82 -10.07 -9.11 5.12
CA ALA A 82 -8.82 -8.38 5.29
C ALA A 82 -7.63 -9.33 5.42
N LYS A 83 -7.77 -10.30 6.34
CA LYS A 83 -6.76 -11.34 6.56
C LYS A 83 -6.51 -12.17 5.30
N LEU A 84 -7.57 -12.65 4.66
CA LEU A 84 -7.47 -13.46 3.44
C LEU A 84 -6.68 -12.75 2.35
N ILE A 85 -7.06 -11.51 2.00
CA ILE A 85 -6.40 -10.77 0.92
C ILE A 85 -4.94 -10.46 1.28
N TRP A 86 -4.68 -10.06 2.53
CA TRP A 86 -3.33 -9.75 2.95
C TRP A 86 -2.40 -10.96 2.88
N ASP A 87 -2.85 -12.11 3.40
CA ASP A 87 -2.08 -13.34 3.43
C ASP A 87 -1.82 -13.85 2.00
N GLU A 88 -2.82 -13.81 1.11
CA GLU A 88 -2.70 -14.25 -0.28
C GLU A 88 -1.60 -13.48 -1.04
N TYR A 89 -1.58 -12.16 -0.93
CA TYR A 89 -0.57 -11.34 -1.60
C TYR A 89 0.84 -11.55 -1.01
N ARG A 90 0.95 -11.65 0.32
CA ARG A 90 2.23 -11.90 1.00
C ARG A 90 2.80 -13.26 0.63
N ASP A 91 1.97 -14.30 0.59
CA ASP A 91 2.40 -15.64 0.24
C ASP A 91 2.81 -15.75 -1.22
N TYR A 92 2.06 -15.13 -2.13
CA TYR A 92 2.47 -15.01 -3.54
C TYR A 92 3.82 -14.30 -3.69
N ALA A 93 4.03 -13.18 -3.00
CA ALA A 93 5.30 -12.45 -3.01
C ALA A 93 6.48 -13.32 -2.54
N ARG A 94 6.27 -14.04 -1.43
CA ARG A 94 7.27 -14.94 -0.84
C ARG A 94 7.63 -16.08 -1.77
N GLN A 95 6.64 -16.70 -2.41
CA GLN A 95 6.86 -17.77 -3.39
C GLN A 95 7.67 -17.26 -4.58
N LYS A 96 7.34 -16.06 -5.10
CA LYS A 96 8.07 -15.45 -6.21
C LYS A 96 9.53 -15.15 -5.83
N LYS A 97 9.79 -14.61 -4.63
CA LYS A 97 11.16 -14.37 -4.13
C LYS A 97 11.96 -15.68 -4.05
N LYS A 98 11.37 -16.77 -3.56
CA LYS A 98 12.02 -18.10 -3.50
C LYS A 98 12.41 -18.63 -4.88
N GLN A 99 11.50 -18.52 -5.87
CA GLN A 99 11.79 -18.98 -7.23
C GLN A 99 12.91 -18.20 -7.91
N VAL A 100 13.01 -16.89 -7.66
CA VAL A 100 14.11 -16.06 -8.19
C VAL A 100 15.44 -16.48 -7.57
N ALA A 101 15.49 -16.66 -6.24
CA ALA A 101 16.71 -17.09 -5.54
C ALA A 101 17.27 -18.43 -6.06
N THR A 102 16.40 -19.38 -6.43
CA THR A 102 16.82 -20.65 -7.02
C THR A 102 17.31 -20.58 -8.47
N LYS A 103 16.99 -19.49 -9.20
CA LYS A 103 17.29 -19.35 -10.63
C LYS A 103 18.47 -18.43 -10.93
N THR A 104 19.04 -17.74 -9.95
CA THR A 104 20.26 -16.93 -10.16
C THR A 104 21.44 -17.86 -10.43
N PRO A 105 22.02 -17.88 -11.66
CA PRO A 105 23.26 -18.62 -11.89
C PRO A 105 24.36 -17.98 -11.06
N ILE A 106 25.20 -18.79 -10.42
CA ILE A 106 26.45 -18.32 -9.82
C ILE A 106 27.27 -17.71 -10.95
N ARG A 107 27.30 -16.38 -11.03
CA ARG A 107 28.17 -15.68 -11.97
C ARG A 107 29.59 -15.81 -11.42
N ASN A 108 30.26 -16.90 -11.78
CA ASN A 108 31.67 -17.09 -11.51
C ASN A 108 32.42 -15.97 -12.25
N TYR A 109 32.80 -14.92 -11.52
CA TYR A 109 33.88 -14.05 -11.95
C TYR A 109 35.18 -14.78 -11.62
N MET A 110 35.62 -15.65 -12.54
CA MET A 110 36.99 -16.13 -12.62
C MET A 110 37.57 -15.61 -13.94
N GLY A 111 38.71 -14.90 -13.85
CA GLY A 111 39.55 -14.50 -14.98
C GLY A 111 39.60 -13.01 -15.21
#